data_AF-A0A3N4DFZ9-F1
#
_entry.id   AF-A0A3N4DFZ9-F1
#
_cell.length_a   1.000
_cell.length_b   1.000
_cell.length_c   1.000
_cell.angle_alpha   90.00
_cell.angle_beta   90.00
_cell.angle_gamma   90.00
#
_symmetry.space_group_name_H-M   'P 1'
#
loop_
_entity.id
_entity.type
_entity.pdbx_description
1 polymer ?
#
loop_
_entity_poly.entity_id
_entity_poly.type
_entity_poly.pdbx_seq_one_letter_code
_entity_poly.pdbx_strand_id
1 'polypeptide(L)' 'MDNMDITLVIMLIALLILHIHFCYRALMSKAPIGNAQRFVWSMLSLLMGPLGYYVYQNIIPLEFYE' A
#
# COMPACT_ATOMS: atom_id res chain seq x y z
N MET A 1 -25.16 17.99 7.36
CA MET A 1 -24.17 17.23 6.59
C MET A 1 -24.80 17.03 5.24
N ASP A 2 -24.34 17.79 4.26
CA ASP A 2 -24.96 17.80 2.93
C ASP A 2 -24.57 16.55 2.15
N ASN A 3 -25.28 16.27 1.07
CA ASN A 3 -25.00 15.11 0.21
C ASN A 3 -23.54 15.08 -0.28
N MET A 4 -22.92 16.26 -0.44
CA MET A 4 -21.50 16.40 -0.78
C MET A 4 -20.59 15.92 0.36
N ASP A 5 -20.88 16.29 1.60
CA ASP A 5 -20.11 15.86 2.79
C ASP A 5 -20.17 14.34 2.96
N ILE A 6 -21.37 13.76 2.80
CA ILE A 6 -21.59 12.31 2.87
C ILE A 6 -20.77 11.60 1.79
N THR A 7 -20.77 12.14 0.56
CA THR A 7 -20.00 11.61 -0.56
C THR A 7 -18.50 11.65 -0.28
N LEU A 8 -18.00 12.76 0.26
CA LEU A 8 -16.59 12.91 0.64
C LEU A 8 -16.18 11.90 1.70
N VAL A 9 -17.02 11.68 2.72
CA VAL A 9 -16.76 10.68 3.77
C VAL A 9 -16.69 9.28 3.17
N ILE A 10 -17.60 8.91 2.27
CA ILE A 10 -17.59 7.60 1.60
C ILE A 10 -16.31 7.43 0.76
N MET A 11 -15.92 8.45 0.00
CA MET A 11 -14.66 8.43 -0.77
C MET A 11 -13.45 8.29 0.14
N LEU A 12 -13.44 8.96 1.30
CA LEU A 12 -12.35 8.87 2.27
C LEU A 12 -12.24 7.45 2.85
N ILE A 13 -13.37 6.82 3.18
CA ILE A 13 -13.42 5.44 3.68
C ILE A 13 -12.92 4.47 2.59
N ALA A 14 -13.37 4.62 1.35
CA ALA A 14 -12.91 3.80 0.23
C ALA A 14 -11.40 3.96 0.01
N LEU A 15 -10.89 5.18 0.12
CA LEU A 15 -9.45 5.47 0.01
C LEU A 15 -8.66 4.80 1.14
N LEU A 16 -9.14 4.87 2.40
CA LEU A 16 -8.50 4.20 3.53
C LEU A 16 -8.47 2.68 3.34
N ILE A 17 -9.57 2.07 2.88
CA ILE A 17 -9.62 0.63 2.58
C ILE A 17 -8.59 0.28 1.50
N LEU A 18 -8.47 1.11 0.46
CA LEU A 18 -7.48 0.91 -0.60
C LEU A 18 -6.04 0.93 -0.05
N HIS A 19 -5.72 1.89 0.80
CA HIS A 19 -4.40 2.00 1.42
C HIS A 19 -4.08 0.80 2.32
N ILE A 20 -5.05 0.36 3.13
CA ILE A 20 -4.91 -0.83 3.97
C ILE A 20 -4.71 -2.08 3.10
N HIS A 21 -5.43 -2.21 1.99
CA HIS A 21 -5.29 -3.35 1.07
C HIS A 21 -3.88 -3.44 0.49
N PHE A 22 -3.30 -2.33 0.04
CA PHE A 22 -1.93 -2.31 -0.49
C PHE A 22 -0.87 -2.54 0.61
N CYS A 23 -1.07 -1.99 1.80
CA CYS A 23 -0.24 -2.32 2.96
C CYS A 23 -0.26 -3.84 3.27
N TYR A 24 -1.45 -4.45 3.28
CA TYR A 24 -1.58 -5.89 3.48
C TYR A 24 -0.88 -6.70 2.39
N ARG A 25 -0.99 -6.29 1.11
CA ARG A 25 -0.24 -6.94 0.02
C ARG A 25 1.27 -6.84 0.20
N ALA A 26 1.79 -5.69 0.64
CA ALA A 26 3.22 -5.53 0.90
C ALA A 26 3.70 -6.42 2.07
N LEU A 27 2.92 -6.52 3.15
CA LEU A 27 3.22 -7.39 4.30
C LEU A 27 3.17 -8.89 3.97
N MET A 28 2.19 -9.30 3.16
CA MET A 28 2.01 -10.71 2.77
C MET A 28 2.76 -11.09 1.49
N SER A 29 3.51 -10.14 0.91
CA SER A 29 4.29 -10.40 -0.29
C SER A 29 5.32 -11.49 -0.03
N LYS A 30 5.45 -12.43 -0.97
CA LYS A 30 6.51 -13.44 -0.98
C LYS A 30 7.83 -12.91 -1.53
N ALA A 31 7.95 -11.59 -1.68
CA ALA A 31 9.17 -10.96 -2.14
C ALA A 31 10.36 -11.33 -1.23
N PRO A 32 11.55 -11.57 -1.83
CA PRO A 32 12.81 -11.99 -1.21
C PRO A 32 13.48 -10.88 -0.35
N ILE A 33 12.68 -9.99 0.24
CA ILE A 33 13.17 -8.82 0.96
C ILE A 33 13.20 -9.08 2.45
N GLY A 34 14.11 -8.42 3.15
CA GLY A 34 14.21 -8.51 4.61
C GLY A 34 12.97 -7.96 5.32
N ASN A 35 12.76 -8.38 6.57
CA ASN A 35 11.62 -7.93 7.39
C ASN A 35 11.55 -6.41 7.54
N ALA A 36 12.71 -5.74 7.69
CA ALA A 36 12.78 -4.29 7.79
C ALA A 36 12.33 -3.60 6.49
N GLN A 37 12.78 -4.08 5.34
CA GLN A 37 12.36 -3.57 4.02
C GLN A 37 10.87 -3.78 3.80
N ARG A 38 10.35 -4.95 4.19
CA ARG A 38 8.92 -5.25 4.11
C ARG A 38 8.09 -4.31 4.98
N PHE A 39 8.57 -3.98 6.18
CA PHE A 39 7.91 -3.00 7.04
C PHE A 39 7.90 -1.59 6.41
N VAL A 40 9.03 -1.16 5.84
CA VAL A 40 9.12 0.13 5.12
C VAL A 40 8.18 0.15 3.90
N TRP A 41 8.14 -0.92 3.11
CA TRP A 41 7.25 -1.03 1.96
C TRP A 41 5.77 -0.93 2.38
N SER A 42 5.43 -1.57 3.48
CA SER A 42 4.06 -1.58 4.02
C SER A 42 3.66 -0.22 4.56
N MET A 43 4.55 0.45 5.30
CA MET A 43 4.34 1.83 5.77
C MET A 43 4.18 2.80 4.59
N LEU A 44 5.02 2.67 3.55
CA LEU A 44 4.92 3.50 2.36
C LEU A 44 3.60 3.27 1.61
N SER A 45 3.15 2.01 1.53
CA SER A 45 1.87 1.63 0.93
C SER A 45 0.67 2.10 1.74
N LEU A 46 0.79 2.18 3.07
CA LEU A 46 -0.28 2.72 3.93
C LEU A 46 -0.41 4.23 3.78
N LEU A 47 0.70 4.96 3.67
CA LEU A 47 0.70 6.42 3.55
C LEU A 47 0.35 6.90 2.14
N MET A 48 0.96 6.30 1.12
CA MET A 48 0.81 6.72 -0.28
C MET A 48 -0.10 5.80 -1.11
N GLY A 49 -0.69 4.79 -0.47
CA GLY A 49 -1.63 3.87 -1.13
C GLY A 49 -0.96 3.06 -2.25
N PRO A 50 -1.58 2.98 -3.43
CA PRO A 50 -1.02 2.28 -4.59
C PRO A 50 0.33 2.84 -5.03
N LEU A 51 0.52 4.16 -4.94
CA LEU A 51 1.75 4.81 -5.41
C LEU A 51 2.95 4.33 -4.61
N GLY A 52 2.85 4.33 -3.28
CA GLY A 52 3.90 3.84 -2.39
C GLY A 52 4.21 2.37 -2.62
N TYR A 53 3.16 1.57 -2.84
CA TYR A 53 3.31 0.16 -3.13
C TYR A 53 4.12 -0.10 -4.40
N TYR A 54 3.73 0.50 -5.53
CA TYR A 54 4.38 0.25 -6.81
C TYR A 54 5.76 0.91 -6.93
N VAL A 55 5.98 2.09 -6.32
CA VAL A 55 7.30 2.71 -6.29
C VAL A 55 8.30 1.80 -5.60
N TYR A 56 7.97 1.28 -4.41
CA TYR A 56 8.86 0.38 -3.70
C TYR A 56 9.01 -0.95 -4.45
N GLN A 57 7.93 -1.49 -5.02
CA GLN A 57 7.98 -2.73 -5.80
C GLN A 57 8.97 -2.65 -6.96
N ASN A 58 9.07 -1.50 -7.64
CA ASN A 58 10.02 -1.30 -8.73
C ASN A 58 11.49 -1.21 -8.26
N ILE A 59 11.72 -0.94 -6.97
CA ILE A 59 13.07 -0.90 -6.38
C ILE A 59 13.50 -2.30 -5.91
N ILE A 60 12.56 -3.22 -5.66
CA ILE A 60 12.88 -4.59 -5.25
C ILE A 60 13.61 -5.28 -6.41
N PRO A 61 14.86 -5.75 -6.20
CA PRO A 61 15.61 -6.44 -7.24
C PRO A 61 14.86 -7.69 -7.70
N LEU A 62 14.73 -7.85 -9.01
CA LEU A 62 14.11 -9.01 -9.66
C LEU A 62 14.96 -10.29 -9.51
N GLU A 63 16.21 -10.17 -9.04
CA GLU A 63 17.21 -11.25 -9.01
C GLU A 63 16.92 -12.40 -8.04
N PHE A 64 15.82 -12.37 -7.29
CA PHE A 64 15.42 -13.51 -6.46
C PHE A 64 14.08 -14.14 -6.90
N TYR A 65 13.73 -13.99 -8.18
CA TYR A 65 12.60 -14.69 -8.81
C TYR A 65 13.00 -16.06 -9.42
N GLU A 66 14.08 -16.68 -8.93
CA GLU A 66 14.48 -18.06 -9.25
C GLU A 66 13.79 -19.09 -8.36
#